data_AF-A0A2V5LQ78-F1
#
_entry.id   AF-A0A2V5LQ78-F1
#
_cell.length_a   1.000
_cell.length_b   1.000
_cell.length_c   1.000
_cell.angle_alpha   90.00
_cell.angle_beta   90.00
_cell.angle_gamma   90.00
#
_symmetry.space_group_name_H-M   'P 1'
#
loop_
_entity.id
_entity.type
_entity.pdbx_description
1 polymer ?
#
loop_
_entity_poly.entity_id
_entity_poly.type
_entity_poly.pdbx_seq_one_letter_code
_entity_poly.pdbx_strand_id
1 'polypeptide(L)'
;TTIPFLRMVKKRATWLIILFLGEMLTATAMQGYNSEIERAAILAMFLPLIISSGGNSGSQATTLVIRAMALGELRLRDWFRVVRKELLSGVALGMILGTIGFFRITLWQYLHIFDYGRYHWLVALTVGSALVGVVMWGTISGAMLPFLLRRCGLDPAASSAPFVATLVDVTGLVIYFNVALFILRGTLL
;
A
#
# COMPACT_ATOMS: atom_id res chain seq x y z
N THR A 1 10.21 -29.33 -17.80
CA THR A 1 10.69 -27.93 -17.89
C THR A 1 12.16 -27.94 -18.27
N THR A 2 12.49 -27.61 -19.52
CA THR A 2 13.86 -27.69 -20.07
C THR A 2 14.76 -26.50 -19.68
N ILE A 3 14.35 -25.67 -18.72
CA ILE A 3 15.14 -24.52 -18.28
C ILE A 3 16.13 -25.01 -17.21
N PRO A 4 17.46 -24.87 -17.43
CA PRO A 4 18.45 -25.27 -16.43
C PRO A 4 18.22 -24.54 -15.11
N PHE A 5 18.28 -25.25 -13.99
CA PHE A 5 18.04 -24.71 -12.64
C PHE A 5 18.81 -23.41 -12.38
N LEU A 6 20.12 -23.38 -12.69
CA LEU A 6 20.96 -22.19 -12.54
C LEU A 6 20.46 -20.98 -13.34
N ARG A 7 19.93 -21.20 -14.56
CA ARG A 7 19.41 -20.13 -15.41
C ARG A 7 18.10 -19.56 -14.86
N MET A 8 17.24 -20.42 -14.30
CA MET A 8 16.02 -20.00 -13.61
C MET A 8 16.36 -19.20 -12.35
N VAL A 9 17.28 -19.69 -11.52
CA VAL A 9 17.73 -19.01 -10.29
C VAL A 9 18.34 -17.65 -10.63
N LYS A 10 19.27 -17.58 -11.59
CA LYS A 10 19.91 -16.31 -11.98
C LYS A 10 18.88 -15.24 -12.37
N LYS A 11 17.89 -15.59 -13.20
CA LYS A 11 16.84 -14.65 -13.62
C LYS A 11 15.97 -14.16 -12.45
N ARG A 12 15.55 -15.07 -11.56
CA ARG A 12 14.72 -14.73 -10.39
C ARG A 12 15.52 -13.95 -9.36
N ALA A 13 16.75 -14.37 -9.07
CA ALA A 13 17.64 -13.74 -8.11
C ALA A 13 17.93 -12.29 -8.48
N THR A 14 18.21 -11.98 -9.75
CA THR A 14 18.42 -10.59 -10.19
C THR A 14 17.20 -9.72 -9.88
N TRP A 15 15.99 -10.20 -10.15
CA TRP A 15 14.77 -9.47 -9.84
C TRP A 15 14.50 -9.35 -8.34
N LEU A 16 14.65 -10.44 -7.59
CA LEU A 16 14.45 -10.44 -6.15
C LEU A 16 15.46 -9.53 -5.43
N ILE A 17 16.71 -9.46 -5.89
CA ILE A 17 17.71 -8.55 -5.33
C ILE A 17 17.29 -7.10 -5.55
N ILE A 18 16.83 -6.74 -6.75
CA ILE A 18 16.37 -5.36 -7.04
C ILE A 18 15.18 -5.00 -6.14
N LEU A 19 14.20 -5.89 -6.01
CA LEU A 19 13.03 -5.68 -5.16
C LEU A 19 13.42 -5.58 -3.68
N PHE A 20 14.28 -6.49 -3.20
CA PHE A 20 14.77 -6.49 -1.83
C PHE A 20 15.51 -5.20 -1.47
N LEU A 21 16.37 -4.69 -2.36
CA LEU A 21 17.02 -3.40 -2.15
C LEU A 21 16.01 -2.25 -2.08
N GLY A 22 14.92 -2.32 -2.84
CA GLY A 22 13.79 -1.39 -2.73
C GLY A 22 13.07 -1.51 -1.38
N GLU A 23 12.80 -2.73 -0.92
CA GLU A 23 12.16 -3.00 0.38
C GLU A 23 13.02 -2.54 1.57
N MET A 24 14.36 -2.53 1.44
CA MET A 24 15.25 -1.95 2.46
C MET A 24 15.00 -0.46 2.72
N LEU A 25 14.41 0.27 1.76
CA LEU A 25 13.98 1.64 1.97
C LEU A 25 12.85 1.74 3.00
N THR A 26 12.00 0.72 3.10
CA THR A 26 10.94 0.66 4.13
C THR A 26 11.55 0.59 5.52
N ALA A 27 12.60 -0.21 5.71
CA ALA A 27 13.33 -0.27 6.98
C ALA A 27 13.97 1.07 7.34
N THR A 28 14.48 1.80 6.34
CA THR A 28 15.05 3.14 6.54
C THR A 28 13.96 4.16 6.88
N ALA A 29 12.81 4.11 6.21
CA ALA A 29 11.66 4.95 6.52
C ALA A 29 11.12 4.68 7.92
N MET A 30 11.07 3.41 8.36
CA MET A 30 10.69 3.03 9.72
C MET A 30 11.57 3.68 10.78
N GLN A 31 12.89 3.72 10.57
CA GLN A 31 13.81 4.35 11.52
C GLN A 31 13.49 5.84 11.74
N GLY A 32 12.99 6.53 10.70
CA GLY A 32 12.54 7.91 10.79
C GLY A 32 11.33 8.13 11.71
N TYR A 33 10.55 7.08 11.98
CA TYR A 33 9.36 7.11 12.85
C TYR A 33 9.54 6.31 14.14
N ASN A 34 10.78 5.92 14.50
CA ASN A 34 11.04 5.11 15.68
C ASN A 34 10.54 5.77 16.96
N SER A 35 10.66 7.09 17.09
CA SER A 35 10.24 7.82 18.30
C SER A 35 8.72 7.77 18.50
N GLU A 36 7.97 7.77 17.41
CA GLU A 36 6.52 7.69 17.35
C GLU A 36 6.05 6.26 17.64
N ILE A 37 6.77 5.27 17.10
CA ILE A 37 6.54 3.85 17.39
C ILE A 37 6.77 3.57 18.87
N GLU A 38 7.81 4.13 19.49
CA GLU A 38 8.06 3.97 20.93
C GLU A 38 6.96 4.59 21.78
N ARG A 39 6.47 5.78 21.39
CA ARG A 39 5.35 6.46 22.09
C ARG A 39 4.02 5.73 21.95
N ALA A 40 3.79 5.13 20.78
CA ALA A 40 2.53 4.48 20.45
C ALA A 40 2.77 3.11 19.79
N ALA A 41 3.33 2.17 20.56
CA ALA A 41 3.67 0.82 20.09
C ALA A 41 2.47 0.07 19.47
N ILE A 42 1.25 0.42 19.90
CA ILE A 42 0.01 -0.12 19.35
C ILE A 42 -0.17 0.21 17.87
N LEU A 43 0.39 1.30 17.36
CA LEU A 43 0.31 1.64 15.93
C LEU A 43 1.10 0.65 15.07
N ALA A 44 2.18 0.07 15.59
CA ALA A 44 3.02 -0.88 14.86
C ALA A 44 2.27 -2.17 14.52
N MET A 45 1.29 -2.59 15.35
CA MET A 45 0.51 -3.80 15.08
C MET A 45 -0.36 -3.69 13.81
N PHE A 46 -0.70 -2.46 13.42
CA PHE A 46 -1.53 -2.20 12.24
C PHE A 46 -0.70 -1.99 10.97
N LEU A 47 0.62 -1.85 11.06
CA LEU A 47 1.49 -1.66 9.89
C LEU A 47 1.29 -2.73 8.81
N PRO A 48 1.31 -4.04 9.13
CA PRO A 48 1.12 -5.07 8.09
C PRO A 48 -0.25 -4.94 7.40
N LEU A 49 -1.28 -4.59 8.16
CA LEU A 49 -2.63 -4.40 7.64
C LEU A 49 -2.69 -3.22 6.68
N ILE A 50 -2.11 -2.08 7.06
CA ILE A 50 -2.10 -0.86 6.24
C ILE A 50 -1.33 -1.10 4.94
N ILE A 51 -0.10 -1.58 5.07
CA ILE A 51 0.80 -1.82 3.94
C ILE A 51 0.20 -2.85 2.97
N SER A 52 -0.28 -3.98 3.49
CA SER A 52 -0.88 -5.03 2.66
C SER A 52 -2.15 -4.54 1.95
N SER A 53 -2.99 -3.72 2.60
CA SER A 53 -4.21 -3.20 1.98
C SER A 53 -3.90 -2.31 0.77
N GLY A 54 -2.89 -1.44 0.89
CA GLY A 54 -2.42 -0.63 -0.22
C GLY A 54 -1.82 -1.47 -1.35
N GLY A 55 -0.92 -2.41 -1.02
CA GLY A 55 -0.25 -3.26 -2.00
C GLY A 55 -1.21 -4.18 -2.76
N ASN A 56 -2.22 -4.72 -2.08
CA ASN A 56 -3.27 -5.54 -2.70
C ASN A 56 -4.14 -4.71 -3.65
N SER A 57 -4.55 -3.51 -3.22
CA SER A 57 -5.31 -2.59 -4.06
C SER A 57 -4.52 -2.17 -5.31
N GLY A 58 -3.24 -1.84 -5.14
CA GLY A 58 -2.37 -1.48 -6.25
C GLY A 58 -2.11 -2.64 -7.21
N SER A 59 -1.90 -3.86 -6.71
CA SER A 59 -1.74 -5.06 -7.54
C SER A 59 -3.02 -5.38 -8.32
N GLN A 60 -4.18 -5.18 -7.72
CA GLN A 60 -5.48 -5.31 -8.39
C GLN A 60 -5.62 -4.29 -9.53
N ALA A 61 -5.37 -3.01 -9.25
CA ALA A 61 -5.44 -1.94 -10.26
C ALA A 61 -4.44 -2.18 -11.41
N THR A 62 -3.21 -2.58 -11.07
CA THR A 62 -2.16 -2.96 -12.03
C THR A 62 -2.64 -4.04 -12.98
N THR A 63 -3.21 -5.12 -12.44
CA THR A 63 -3.69 -6.26 -13.23
C THR A 63 -4.81 -5.86 -14.19
N LEU A 64 -5.76 -5.05 -13.71
CA LEU A 64 -6.87 -4.56 -14.53
C LEU A 64 -6.38 -3.67 -15.68
N VAL A 65 -5.45 -2.75 -15.40
CA VAL A 65 -4.89 -1.85 -16.42
C VAL A 65 -4.06 -2.60 -17.45
N ILE A 66 -3.21 -3.55 -17.02
CA ILE A 66 -2.41 -4.38 -17.95
C ILE A 66 -3.33 -5.20 -18.85
N ARG A 67 -4.38 -5.80 -18.30
CA ARG A 67 -5.36 -6.57 -19.07
C ARG A 67 -6.07 -5.69 -20.10
N ALA A 68 -6.58 -4.52 -19.70
CA ALA A 68 -7.26 -3.60 -20.62
C ALA A 68 -6.31 -3.07 -21.71
N MET A 69 -5.04 -2.84 -21.40
CA MET A 69 -4.01 -2.50 -22.39
C MET A 69 -3.70 -3.65 -23.36
N ALA A 70 -3.73 -4.91 -22.90
CA ALA A 70 -3.50 -6.08 -23.74
C ALA A 70 -4.69 -6.35 -24.68
N LEU A 71 -5.91 -6.06 -24.21
CA LEU A 71 -7.15 -6.14 -25.01
C LEU A 71 -7.34 -4.95 -25.96
N GLY A 72 -6.48 -3.93 -25.89
CA GLY A 72 -6.57 -2.72 -26.73
C GLY A 72 -7.66 -1.73 -26.30
N GLU A 73 -8.30 -1.96 -25.15
CA GLU A 73 -9.33 -1.10 -24.56
C GLU A 73 -8.75 0.20 -23.98
N LEU A 74 -7.48 0.18 -23.55
CA LEU A 74 -6.74 1.33 -23.05
C LEU A 74 -5.50 1.61 -23.90
N ARG A 75 -5.31 2.89 -24.25
CA ARG A 75 -4.10 3.40 -24.90
C ARG A 75 -3.36 4.33 -23.95
N LEU A 76 -2.07 4.58 -24.20
CA LEU A 76 -1.23 5.44 -23.34
C LEU A 76 -1.80 6.86 -23.13
N ARG A 77 -2.53 7.40 -24.12
CA ARG A 77 -3.19 8.70 -24.04
C ARG A 77 -4.34 8.77 -23.03
N ASP A 78 -4.89 7.63 -22.64
CA ASP A 78 -6.06 7.54 -21.75
C ASP A 78 -5.67 7.60 -20.26
N TRP A 79 -4.38 7.74 -19.95
CA TRP A 79 -3.84 7.70 -18.57
C TRP A 79 -4.59 8.64 -17.62
N PHE A 80 -4.89 9.88 -18.03
CA PHE A 80 -5.56 10.86 -17.18
C PHE A 80 -7.00 10.44 -16.83
N ARG A 81 -7.72 9.81 -17.78
CA ARG A 81 -9.05 9.25 -17.54
C ARG A 81 -8.98 8.11 -16.52
N VAL A 82 -7.94 7.27 -16.61
CA VAL A 82 -7.70 6.19 -15.66
C VAL A 82 -7.41 6.75 -14.27
N VAL A 83 -6.51 7.74 -14.11
CA VAL A 83 -6.22 8.37 -12.81
C VAL A 83 -7.50 8.84 -12.12
N ARG A 84 -8.38 9.55 -12.84
CA ARG A 84 -9.63 10.06 -12.26
C ARG A 84 -10.57 8.94 -11.79
N LYS A 85 -10.68 7.86 -12.57
CA LYS A 85 -11.51 6.70 -12.21
C LYS A 85 -10.93 5.99 -10.98
N GLU A 86 -9.62 5.78 -10.96
CA GLU A 86 -8.92 5.06 -9.89
C GLU A 86 -8.81 5.89 -8.61
N LEU A 87 -8.79 7.22 -8.71
CA LEU A 87 -8.90 8.10 -7.54
C LEU A 87 -10.26 7.89 -6.83
N LEU A 88 -11.36 7.92 -7.59
CA LEU A 88 -12.70 7.70 -7.03
C LEU A 88 -12.86 6.28 -6.47
N SER A 89 -12.39 5.28 -7.22
CA SER A 89 -12.40 3.88 -6.78
C SER A 89 -11.57 3.69 -5.51
N GLY A 90 -10.36 4.27 -5.47
CA GLY A 90 -9.45 4.19 -4.35
C GLY A 90 -10.01 4.83 -3.08
N VAL A 91 -10.64 6.01 -3.19
CA VAL A 91 -11.34 6.64 -2.04
C VAL A 91 -12.51 5.78 -1.58
N ALA A 92 -13.34 5.27 -2.49
CA ALA A 92 -14.50 4.44 -2.12
C ALA A 92 -14.08 3.13 -1.43
N LEU A 93 -13.12 2.40 -2.01
CA LEU A 93 -12.57 1.17 -1.43
C LEU A 93 -11.86 1.46 -0.09
N GLY A 94 -11.09 2.55 -0.03
CA GLY A 94 -10.42 3.01 1.17
C GLY A 94 -11.40 3.33 2.30
N MET A 95 -12.53 3.96 1.99
CA MET A 95 -13.61 4.22 2.96
C MET A 95 -14.23 2.91 3.46
N ILE A 96 -14.53 1.96 2.57
CA ILE A 96 -15.07 0.66 2.95
C ILE A 96 -14.12 -0.06 3.92
N LEU A 97 -12.84 -0.19 3.54
CA LEU A 97 -11.84 -0.86 4.37
C LEU A 97 -11.55 -0.08 5.66
N GLY A 98 -11.48 1.24 5.59
CA GLY A 98 -11.28 2.13 6.73
C GLY A 98 -12.40 2.02 7.75
N THR A 99 -13.66 1.99 7.30
CA THR A 99 -14.82 1.77 8.16
C THR A 99 -14.78 0.39 8.82
N ILE A 100 -14.42 -0.67 8.08
CA ILE A 100 -14.25 -2.01 8.66
C ILE A 100 -13.16 -2.02 9.75
N GLY A 101 -12.00 -1.44 9.46
CA GLY A 101 -10.89 -1.34 10.41
C GLY A 101 -11.27 -0.57 11.67
N PHE A 102 -11.95 0.57 11.49
CA PHE A 102 -12.47 1.40 12.55
C PHE A 102 -13.41 0.64 13.50
N PHE A 103 -14.43 -0.02 12.93
CA PHE A 103 -15.40 -0.78 13.71
C PHE A 103 -14.75 -1.97 14.40
N ARG A 104 -13.81 -2.66 13.74
CA ARG A 104 -13.09 -3.79 14.32
C ARG A 104 -12.33 -3.37 15.58
N ILE A 105 -11.62 -2.23 15.56
CA ILE A 105 -10.87 -1.73 16.73
C ILE A 105 -11.83 -1.36 17.86
N THR A 106 -12.89 -0.61 17.53
CA THR A 106 -13.89 -0.17 18.50
C THR A 106 -14.62 -1.35 19.15
N LEU A 107 -14.99 -2.35 18.36
CA LEU A 107 -15.68 -3.54 18.83
C LEU A 107 -14.79 -4.40 19.72
N TRP A 108 -13.50 -4.57 19.38
CA TRP A 108 -12.58 -5.34 20.22
C TRP A 108 -12.34 -4.68 21.57
N GLN A 109 -12.29 -3.34 21.62
CA GLN A 109 -12.24 -2.59 22.87
C GLN A 109 -13.49 -2.86 23.70
N TYR A 110 -14.67 -2.71 23.10
CA TYR A 110 -15.96 -2.80 23.81
C TYR A 110 -16.26 -4.22 24.29
N LEU A 111 -15.87 -5.24 23.52
CA LEU A 111 -15.99 -6.65 23.89
C LEU A 111 -14.89 -7.11 24.85
N HIS A 112 -13.99 -6.22 25.29
CA HIS A 112 -12.84 -6.53 26.14
C HIS A 112 -11.94 -7.65 25.59
N ILE A 113 -11.89 -7.83 24.26
CA ILE A 113 -11.02 -8.82 23.61
C ILE A 113 -9.57 -8.32 23.61
N PHE A 114 -9.37 -7.02 23.42
CA PHE A 114 -8.06 -6.37 23.45
C PHE A 114 -8.21 -4.92 23.90
N ASP A 115 -7.33 -4.46 24.81
CA ASP A 115 -7.31 -3.08 25.28
C ASP A 115 -6.38 -2.22 24.42
N TYR A 116 -6.97 -1.33 23.63
CA TYR A 116 -6.32 -0.31 22.82
C TYR A 116 -5.97 0.97 23.62
N GLY A 117 -6.26 0.98 24.92
CA GLY A 117 -5.95 2.06 25.83
C GLY A 117 -6.99 3.18 25.81
N ARG A 118 -6.73 4.21 26.64
CA ARG A 118 -7.66 5.33 26.87
C ARG A 118 -8.08 6.06 25.58
N TYR A 119 -7.20 6.12 24.59
CA TYR A 119 -7.43 6.83 23.33
C TYR A 119 -7.80 5.88 22.17
N HIS A 120 -8.40 4.72 22.46
CA HIS A 120 -8.77 3.70 21.45
C HIS A 120 -9.56 4.26 20.26
N TRP A 121 -10.44 5.23 20.48
CA TRP A 121 -11.22 5.87 19.41
C TRP A 121 -10.34 6.64 18.42
N LEU A 122 -9.32 7.34 18.92
CA LEU A 122 -8.38 8.06 18.07
C LEU A 122 -7.47 7.10 17.30
N VAL A 123 -7.10 5.96 17.90
CA VAL A 123 -6.39 4.87 17.21
C VAL A 123 -7.27 4.29 16.08
N ALA A 124 -8.55 4.02 16.36
CA ALA A 124 -9.50 3.54 15.37
C ALA A 124 -9.64 4.53 14.20
N LEU A 125 -9.79 5.83 14.51
CA LEU A 125 -9.87 6.89 13.52
C LEU A 125 -8.58 6.99 12.69
N THR A 126 -7.43 6.90 13.34
CA THR A 126 -6.11 6.93 12.68
C THR A 126 -5.97 5.80 11.68
N VAL A 127 -6.26 4.56 12.08
CA VAL A 127 -6.20 3.39 11.20
C VAL A 127 -7.20 3.51 10.06
N GLY A 128 -8.43 3.92 10.36
CA GLY A 128 -9.48 4.11 9.35
C GLY A 128 -9.12 5.16 8.31
N SER A 129 -8.68 6.34 8.74
CA SER A 129 -8.27 7.43 7.84
C SER A 129 -7.01 7.09 7.04
N ALA A 130 -6.04 6.40 7.65
CA ALA A 130 -4.85 5.96 6.95
C ALA A 130 -5.16 4.93 5.86
N LEU A 131 -6.09 3.99 6.11
CA LEU A 131 -6.55 3.05 5.09
C LEU A 131 -7.11 3.76 3.87
N VAL A 132 -7.87 4.86 4.05
CA VAL A 132 -8.35 5.66 2.92
C VAL A 132 -7.19 6.18 2.08
N GLY A 133 -6.19 6.80 2.73
CA GLY A 133 -5.03 7.36 2.05
C GLY A 133 -4.17 6.31 1.34
N VAL A 134 -3.87 5.19 2.03
CA VAL A 134 -2.98 4.15 1.53
C VAL A 134 -3.64 3.33 0.42
N VAL A 135 -4.93 3.01 0.54
CA VAL A 135 -5.67 2.31 -0.53
C VAL A 135 -5.78 3.20 -1.76
N MET A 136 -6.15 4.48 -1.59
CA MET A 136 -6.19 5.45 -2.68
C MET A 136 -4.84 5.55 -3.41
N TRP A 137 -3.75 5.70 -2.65
CA TRP A 137 -2.41 5.75 -3.21
C TRP A 137 -2.00 4.45 -3.90
N GLY A 138 -2.32 3.30 -3.31
CA GLY A 138 -2.09 1.98 -3.88
C GLY A 138 -2.79 1.83 -5.23
N THR A 139 -4.09 2.16 -5.30
CA THR A 139 -4.86 2.08 -6.55
C THR A 139 -4.27 2.98 -7.64
N ILE A 140 -3.95 4.23 -7.32
CA ILE A 140 -3.40 5.20 -8.29
C ILE A 140 -2.01 4.75 -8.78
N SER A 141 -1.10 4.42 -7.87
CA SER A 141 0.25 3.98 -8.21
C SER A 141 0.22 2.68 -9.03
N GLY A 142 -0.62 1.73 -8.65
CA GLY A 142 -0.86 0.49 -9.37
C GLY A 142 -1.39 0.70 -10.79
N ALA A 143 -2.34 1.62 -10.94
CA ALA A 143 -2.89 1.92 -12.26
C ALA A 143 -1.88 2.66 -13.16
N MET A 144 -1.01 3.50 -12.60
CA MET A 144 -0.10 4.36 -13.37
C MET A 144 1.22 3.68 -13.74
N LEU A 145 1.73 2.76 -12.93
CA LEU A 145 3.01 2.12 -13.20
C LEU A 145 3.06 1.39 -14.56
N PRO A 146 2.00 0.67 -15.00
CA PRO A 146 2.00 0.05 -16.32
C PRO A 146 2.12 1.05 -17.48
N PHE A 147 1.53 2.24 -17.36
CA PHE A 147 1.66 3.30 -18.36
C PHE A 147 3.10 3.82 -18.42
N LEU A 148 3.73 4.02 -17.26
CA LEU A 148 5.10 4.50 -17.16
C LEU A 148 6.08 3.50 -17.79
N LEU A 149 5.98 2.22 -17.41
CA LEU A 149 6.83 1.16 -17.94
C LEU A 149 6.68 1.03 -19.46
N ARG A 150 5.45 1.01 -19.98
CA ARG A 150 5.19 0.91 -21.41
C ARG A 150 5.69 2.14 -22.18
N ARG A 151 5.64 3.34 -21.58
CA ARG A 151 6.24 4.56 -22.15
C ARG A 151 7.77 4.47 -22.22
N CYS A 152 8.41 3.79 -21.27
CA CYS A 152 9.84 3.51 -21.28
C CYS A 152 10.24 2.30 -22.16
N GLY A 153 9.29 1.67 -22.86
CA GLY A 153 9.55 0.48 -23.69
C GLY A 153 9.74 -0.82 -22.90
N LEU A 154 9.40 -0.84 -21.61
CA LEU A 154 9.46 -2.03 -20.75
C LEU A 154 8.12 -2.78 -20.76
N ASP A 155 8.18 -4.10 -20.54
CA ASP A 155 6.99 -4.94 -20.41
C ASP A 155 6.39 -4.82 -19.00
N PRO A 156 5.17 -4.24 -18.85
CA PRO A 156 4.54 -4.09 -17.56
C PRO A 156 4.06 -5.41 -16.94
N ALA A 157 3.83 -6.47 -17.73
CA ALA A 157 3.22 -7.72 -17.25
C ALA A 157 4.08 -8.46 -16.21
N ALA A 158 5.41 -8.42 -16.38
CA ALA A 158 6.32 -9.19 -15.55
C ALA A 158 6.74 -8.46 -14.25
N SER A 159 6.64 -7.13 -14.19
CA SER A 159 7.34 -6.33 -13.19
C SER A 159 6.44 -5.37 -12.40
N SER A 160 5.26 -5.00 -12.91
CA SER A 160 4.48 -3.93 -12.29
C SER A 160 3.98 -4.26 -10.88
N ALA A 161 3.43 -5.45 -10.66
CA ALA A 161 2.82 -5.78 -9.36
C ALA A 161 3.84 -5.80 -8.20
N PRO A 162 5.02 -6.46 -8.32
CA PRO A 162 6.04 -6.39 -7.28
C PRO A 162 6.57 -4.97 -7.04
N PHE A 163 6.78 -4.16 -8.08
CA PHE A 163 7.21 -2.77 -7.90
C PHE A 163 6.16 -1.90 -7.21
N VAL A 164 4.87 -2.14 -7.47
CA VAL A 164 3.79 -1.44 -6.79
C VAL A 164 3.77 -1.80 -5.32
N ALA A 165 3.95 -3.08 -4.98
CA ALA A 165 4.05 -3.50 -3.59
C ALA A 165 5.19 -2.75 -2.87
N THR A 166 6.42 -2.78 -3.40
CA THR A 166 7.55 -2.10 -2.74
C THR A 166 7.37 -0.59 -2.63
N LEU A 167 6.80 0.05 -3.65
CA LEU A 167 6.48 1.47 -3.61
C LEU A 167 5.44 1.77 -2.53
N VAL A 168 4.39 0.96 -2.43
CA VAL A 168 3.32 1.14 -1.44
C VAL A 168 3.77 0.79 -0.03
N ASP A 169 4.73 -0.11 0.16
CA ASP A 169 5.31 -0.38 1.48
C ASP A 169 5.96 0.88 2.07
N VAL A 170 6.85 1.52 1.31
CA VAL A 170 7.55 2.73 1.75
C VAL A 170 6.59 3.89 1.93
N THR A 171 5.79 4.18 0.89
CA THR A 171 4.90 5.33 0.88
C THR A 171 3.69 5.16 1.80
N GLY A 172 3.17 3.94 1.93
CA GLY A 172 2.07 3.61 2.82
C GLY A 172 2.45 3.79 4.28
N LEU A 173 3.69 3.46 4.65
CA LEU A 173 4.22 3.75 5.97
C LEU A 173 4.28 5.25 6.24
N VAL A 174 4.80 6.03 5.29
CA VAL A 174 4.85 7.49 5.39
C VAL A 174 3.44 8.08 5.54
N ILE A 175 2.47 7.64 4.71
CA ILE A 175 1.08 8.09 4.80
C ILE A 175 0.50 7.76 6.19
N TYR A 176 0.69 6.53 6.67
CA TYR A 176 0.16 6.08 7.95
C TYR A 176 0.66 6.92 9.12
N PHE A 177 1.98 7.09 9.23
CA PHE A 177 2.55 7.85 10.34
C PHE A 177 2.26 9.34 10.25
N ASN A 178 2.15 9.92 9.05
CA ASN A 178 1.70 11.32 8.92
C ASN A 178 0.24 11.49 9.36
N VAL A 179 -0.64 10.55 9.02
CA VAL A 179 -2.03 10.55 9.51
C VAL A 179 -2.06 10.37 11.03
N ALA A 180 -1.25 9.47 11.57
CA ALA A 180 -1.14 9.27 13.02
C ALA A 180 -0.63 10.53 13.73
N LEU A 181 0.45 11.14 13.24
CA LEU A 181 0.97 12.40 13.76
C LEU A 181 -0.05 13.53 13.69
N PHE A 182 -0.89 13.57 12.65
CA PHE A 182 -1.92 14.59 12.53
C PHE A 182 -3.06 14.39 13.55
N ILE A 183 -3.52 13.15 13.74
CA ILE A 183 -4.69 12.83 14.57
C ILE A 183 -4.33 12.69 16.06
N LEU A 184 -3.17 12.11 16.36
CA LEU A 184 -2.75 11.76 17.72
C LEU A 184 -1.87 12.81 18.38
N ARG A 185 -1.55 13.91 17.70
CA ARG A 185 -0.71 14.98 18.25
C ARG A 185 -1.24 15.48 19.59
N GLY A 186 -0.39 15.48 20.61
CA GLY A 186 -0.75 15.94 21.95
C GLY A 186 -1.60 14.94 22.75
N THR A 187 -1.74 13.70 22.28
CA THR A 187 -2.39 12.61 23.00
C THR A 187 -1.46 11.41 23.17
N LEU A 188 -1.32 10.58 22.14
CA LEU A 188 -0.41 9.43 22.09
C LEU A 188 0.94 9.76 21.42
N LEU A 189 1.00 10.79 20.58
CA LEU A 189 2.19 11.25 19.86
C LEU A 189 2.54 12.70 20.19
#